data_AF-A0A2H1GHF5-F1
#
_entry.id   AF-A0A2H1GHF5-F1
#
_cell.length_a   1.000
_cell.length_b   1.000
_cell.length_c   1.000
_cell.angle_alpha   90.00
_cell.angle_beta   90.00
_cell.angle_gamma   90.00
#
_symmetry.space_group_name_H-M   'P 1'
#
loop_
_entity.id
_entity.type
_entity.pdbx_description
1 polymer ?
#
loop_
_entity_poly.entity_id
_entity_poly.type
_entity_poly.pdbx_seq_one_letter_code
_entity_poly.pdbx_strand_id
1 'polypeptide(L)'
;MLAFFVALLAATALRTASASTVFAHFMVMNSFAYDVDQWEKDIASAQEVGIDGFALNWTPPNCQANENWSVDRIDDAFTAAENKGFKLMYSFDMSWTICNHYWNQTFMQDMITKHASSPAAYRWNNNLLVSTYGGDNIEHYGNQFFQGLKDKMAYWKNPITLAPALTKYSTAAQTNAQSSAAKLISDYPAIDGYFNWQAWPLDVEANITASPDQAFQSALKNAGKTGPYIMAMSPWQYKDLNNGNPLDAWVAYSDMLFPNRFKQITSNDEVQPDIIEILTWNDFCESHYIRDLPSQDVNAKDYVVLGEMGAYVYGQDHAPWRLIAKYYISWWKTGSPPPVTEDQVIYWYRVHPKDTICTGGSSTAIRNKDFAQDAVFAFALVKSASTISMSIGSNQYWTFNADGKTPGMGMVPFPPFVSNYGVAPEISIMRQGKVVATGKGQVKISTACDWQNFNPVVGLIEGS
;
A
#
# COMPACT_ATOMS: atom_id res chain seq x y z
N MET A 1 36.57 11.33 -57.56
CA MET A 1 36.84 10.84 -56.19
C MET A 1 36.18 11.82 -55.22
N LEU A 2 34.97 11.51 -54.78
CA LEU A 2 34.23 12.34 -53.82
C LEU A 2 33.81 11.41 -52.68
N ALA A 3 34.47 11.52 -51.53
CA ALA A 3 34.20 10.72 -50.35
C ALA A 3 33.09 11.39 -49.53
N PHE A 4 31.93 10.75 -49.46
CA PHE A 4 30.86 11.09 -48.52
C PHE A 4 31.17 10.45 -47.17
N PHE A 5 31.41 11.27 -46.15
CA PHE A 5 31.34 10.86 -44.75
C PHE A 5 29.89 11.00 -44.29
N VAL A 6 29.23 9.88 -44.01
CA VAL A 6 27.98 9.85 -43.23
C VAL A 6 28.37 9.55 -41.79
N ALA A 7 28.33 10.57 -40.94
CA ALA A 7 28.44 10.40 -39.49
C ALA A 7 27.08 9.92 -38.95
N LEU A 8 27.03 8.66 -38.53
CA LEU A 8 25.87 8.07 -37.87
C LEU A 8 25.83 8.59 -36.42
N LEU A 9 24.93 9.53 -36.12
CA LEU A 9 24.60 9.93 -34.76
C LEU A 9 23.83 8.77 -34.10
N ALA A 10 24.55 7.93 -33.35
CA ALA A 10 23.94 7.02 -32.40
C ALA A 10 23.44 7.86 -31.22
N ALA A 11 22.14 8.21 -31.24
CA ALA A 11 21.47 8.72 -30.06
C ALA A 11 21.34 7.58 -29.04
N THR A 12 22.35 7.43 -28.18
CA THR A 12 22.18 6.68 -26.94
C THR A 12 21.15 7.43 -26.11
N ALA A 13 19.92 6.92 -26.09
CA ALA A 13 18.95 7.27 -25.08
C ALA A 13 19.55 6.83 -23.73
N LEU A 14 20.30 7.73 -23.10
CA LEU A 14 20.58 7.65 -21.68
C LEU A 14 19.20 7.68 -21.01
N ARG A 15 18.67 6.50 -20.67
CA ARG A 15 17.65 6.42 -19.62
C ARG A 15 18.34 6.99 -18.40
N THR A 16 18.06 8.25 -18.08
CA THR A 16 18.40 8.79 -16.77
C THR A 16 17.78 7.84 -15.77
N ALA A 17 18.60 7.10 -15.04
CA ALA A 17 18.13 6.35 -13.90
C ALA A 17 17.59 7.38 -12.90
N SER A 18 16.30 7.69 -12.99
CA SER A 18 15.60 8.26 -11.85
C SER A 18 15.74 7.22 -10.75
N ALA A 19 16.20 7.63 -9.57
CA ALA A 19 16.31 6.71 -8.44
C ALA A 19 14.89 6.33 -7.99
N SER A 20 14.34 5.29 -8.60
CA SER A 20 13.06 4.69 -8.27
C SER A 20 13.04 4.28 -6.80
N THR A 21 12.34 5.05 -5.98
CA THR A 21 12.28 4.84 -4.52
C THR A 21 10.92 4.28 -4.12
N VAL A 22 10.93 3.31 -3.22
CA VAL A 22 9.72 2.64 -2.72
C VAL A 22 9.63 2.88 -1.23
N PHE A 23 8.53 3.49 -0.80
CA PHE A 23 8.15 3.57 0.60
C PHE A 23 7.00 2.61 0.90
N ALA A 24 6.88 2.18 2.15
CA ALA A 24 5.62 1.67 2.68
C ALA A 24 5.14 2.58 3.81
N HIS A 25 3.85 2.85 3.82
CA HIS A 25 3.22 3.64 4.86
C HIS A 25 3.13 2.82 6.14
N PHE A 26 3.56 3.41 7.25
CA PHE A 26 3.70 2.71 8.52
C PHE A 26 2.92 3.46 9.60
N MET A 27 1.94 2.79 10.19
CA MET A 27 1.16 3.28 11.33
C MET A 27 1.99 3.11 12.61
N VAL A 28 2.59 4.21 13.09
CA VAL A 28 3.35 4.23 14.35
C VAL A 28 2.47 3.84 15.54
N MET A 29 1.16 4.11 15.46
CA MET A 29 0.22 3.70 16.50
C MET A 29 0.18 2.18 16.72
N ASN A 30 0.57 1.38 15.73
CA ASN A 30 0.68 -0.08 15.83
C ASN A 30 2.07 -0.56 16.27
N SER A 31 2.92 0.34 16.78
CA SER A 31 4.29 0.02 17.23
C SER A 31 4.52 0.21 18.73
N PHE A 32 3.47 0.37 19.55
CA PHE A 32 3.61 0.60 20.99
C PHE A 32 4.61 -0.33 21.69
N ALA A 33 4.53 -1.63 21.39
CA ALA A 33 5.35 -2.68 21.99
C ALA A 33 6.75 -2.85 21.37
N TYR A 34 7.05 -2.13 20.27
CA TYR A 34 8.27 -2.32 19.51
C TYR A 34 9.49 -1.89 20.32
N ASP A 35 10.58 -2.63 20.12
CA ASP A 35 11.94 -2.18 20.39
C ASP A 35 12.72 -2.14 19.05
N VAL A 36 14.00 -1.77 19.13
CA VAL A 36 14.88 -1.68 17.95
C VAL A 36 14.93 -3.02 17.20
N ASP A 37 15.01 -4.15 17.90
CA ASP A 37 15.09 -5.47 17.27
C ASP A 37 13.82 -5.80 16.47
N GLN A 38 12.65 -5.42 16.99
CA GLN A 38 11.40 -5.61 16.23
C GLN A 38 11.32 -4.70 15.01
N TRP A 39 11.74 -3.43 15.13
CA TRP A 39 11.87 -2.54 13.96
C TRP A 39 12.83 -3.12 12.91
N GLU A 40 13.95 -3.68 13.33
CA GLU A 40 14.93 -4.29 12.44
C GLU A 40 14.37 -5.50 11.67
N LYS A 41 13.49 -6.31 12.29
CA LYS A 41 12.82 -7.43 11.62
C LYS A 41 11.85 -6.96 10.53
N ASP A 42 11.04 -5.95 10.84
CA ASP A 42 10.11 -5.36 9.90
C ASP A 42 10.86 -4.70 8.73
N ILE A 43 11.95 -3.98 9.02
CA ILE A 43 12.83 -3.38 8.01
C ILE A 43 13.46 -4.45 7.12
N ALA A 44 14.00 -5.54 7.68
CA ALA A 44 14.59 -6.62 6.89
C ALA A 44 13.54 -7.24 5.95
N SER A 45 12.34 -7.50 6.47
CA SER A 45 11.22 -8.02 5.67
C SER A 45 10.80 -7.06 4.55
N ALA A 46 10.81 -5.76 4.80
CA ALA A 46 10.50 -4.75 3.79
C ALA A 46 11.60 -4.68 2.70
N GLN A 47 12.87 -4.77 3.09
CA GLN A 47 14.00 -4.79 2.15
C GLN A 47 13.95 -6.02 1.21
N GLU A 48 13.48 -7.18 1.69
CA GLU A 48 13.29 -8.37 0.84
C GLU A 48 12.25 -8.19 -0.28
N VAL A 49 11.32 -7.25 -0.10
CA VAL A 49 10.31 -6.83 -1.09
C VAL A 49 10.86 -5.75 -2.03
N GLY A 50 12.00 -5.14 -1.69
CA GLY A 50 12.55 -3.99 -2.40
C GLY A 50 11.97 -2.65 -1.96
N ILE A 51 11.35 -2.59 -0.78
CA ILE A 51 10.98 -1.33 -0.12
C ILE A 51 12.26 -0.70 0.43
N ASP A 52 12.46 0.59 0.19
CA ASP A 52 13.65 1.34 0.58
C ASP A 52 13.47 2.11 1.89
N GLY A 53 12.21 2.40 2.26
CA GLY A 53 11.91 3.16 3.46
C GLY A 53 10.49 3.03 4.01
N PHE A 54 10.28 3.55 5.21
CA PHE A 54 8.95 3.73 5.81
C PHE A 54 8.55 5.20 5.92
N ALA A 55 7.29 5.48 5.57
CA ALA A 55 6.64 6.76 5.83
C ALA A 55 5.93 6.65 7.18
N LEU A 56 6.50 7.28 8.21
CA LEU A 56 6.03 7.16 9.59
C LEU A 56 4.79 8.02 9.80
N ASN A 57 3.62 7.38 9.79
CA ASN A 57 2.33 7.98 10.03
C ASN A 57 1.90 7.88 11.49
N TRP A 58 1.49 9.02 12.05
CA TRP A 58 1.12 9.11 13.46
C TRP A 58 0.23 10.31 13.76
N THR A 59 -0.38 10.26 14.94
CA THR A 59 -1.36 11.23 15.42
C THR A 59 -0.69 12.47 16.03
N PRO A 60 -1.38 13.64 16.04
CA PRO A 60 -0.92 14.81 16.78
C PRO A 60 -0.72 14.48 18.26
N PRO A 61 0.29 15.06 18.94
CA PRO A 61 0.52 14.77 20.35
C PRO A 61 -0.66 15.21 21.22
N ASN A 62 -0.93 14.43 22.27
CA ASN A 62 -2.04 14.61 23.22
C ASN A 62 -3.42 14.26 22.67
N CYS A 63 -3.51 13.66 21.47
CA CYS A 63 -4.79 13.21 20.94
C CYS A 63 -5.34 12.02 21.76
N GLN A 64 -4.45 11.19 22.31
CA GLN A 64 -4.74 10.16 23.29
C GLN A 64 -3.84 10.32 24.53
N ALA A 65 -4.30 9.80 25.67
CA ALA A 65 -3.54 9.87 26.91
C ALA A 65 -2.23 9.07 26.80
N ASN A 66 -1.15 9.64 27.32
CA ASN A 66 0.18 9.01 27.40
C ASN A 66 0.83 8.64 26.05
N GLU A 67 0.50 9.32 24.94
CA GLU A 67 1.10 9.07 23.61
C GLU A 67 2.60 9.40 23.47
N ASN A 68 3.28 9.83 24.53
CA ASN A 68 4.72 10.16 24.48
C ASN A 68 5.60 9.00 24.02
N TRP A 69 5.16 7.76 24.24
CA TRP A 69 5.84 6.56 23.75
C TRP A 69 6.03 6.55 22.23
N SER A 70 5.17 7.22 21.46
CA SER A 70 5.25 7.23 20.00
C SER A 70 6.53 7.92 19.53
N VAL A 71 6.97 8.96 20.24
CA VAL A 71 8.26 9.62 20.00
C VAL A 71 9.41 8.66 20.27
N ASP A 72 9.35 7.89 21.36
CA ASP A 72 10.37 6.87 21.66
C ASP A 72 10.41 5.78 20.59
N ARG A 73 9.24 5.34 20.06
CA ARG A 73 9.19 4.36 18.97
C ARG A 73 9.74 4.91 17.66
N ILE A 74 9.60 6.20 17.39
CA ILE A 74 10.27 6.84 16.25
C ILE A 74 11.78 6.88 16.46
N ASP A 75 12.27 7.17 17.67
CA ASP A 75 13.71 7.12 17.96
C ASP A 75 14.28 5.70 17.73
N ASP A 76 13.56 4.68 18.20
CA ASP A 76 13.91 3.28 17.97
C ASP A 76 13.91 2.95 16.46
N ALA A 77 12.93 3.44 15.70
CA ALA A 77 12.86 3.26 14.26
C ALA A 77 14.07 3.86 13.54
N PHE A 78 14.48 5.09 13.88
CA PHE A 78 15.68 5.72 13.30
C PHE A 78 16.94 4.93 13.64
N THR A 79 17.08 4.46 14.87
CA THR A 79 18.21 3.60 15.29
C THR A 79 18.26 2.32 14.45
N ALA A 80 17.13 1.61 14.32
CA ALA A 80 17.04 0.40 13.50
C ALA A 80 17.33 0.67 12.02
N ALA A 81 16.80 1.77 11.48
CA ALA A 81 17.00 2.14 10.09
C ALA A 81 18.47 2.50 9.78
N GLU A 82 19.17 3.16 10.70
CA GLU A 82 20.61 3.40 10.60
C GLU A 82 21.40 2.08 10.54
N ASN A 83 21.08 1.13 11.43
CA ASN A 83 21.71 -0.18 11.48
C ASN A 83 21.52 -1.01 10.19
N LYS A 84 20.39 -0.82 9.49
CA LYS A 84 20.03 -1.59 8.28
C LYS A 84 20.24 -0.83 6.97
N GLY A 85 20.68 0.44 7.03
CA GLY A 85 20.80 1.30 5.83
C GLY A 85 19.46 1.63 5.18
N PHE A 86 18.38 1.61 5.95
CA PHE A 86 17.00 1.86 5.51
C PHE A 86 16.64 3.35 5.63
N LYS A 87 15.58 3.78 4.95
CA LYS A 87 15.16 5.20 4.94
C LYS A 87 13.86 5.42 5.70
N LEU A 88 13.74 6.58 6.31
CA LEU A 88 12.53 7.02 7.02
C LEU A 88 12.17 8.43 6.57
N MET A 89 10.87 8.68 6.43
CA MET A 89 10.33 10.03 6.29
C MET A 89 9.14 10.20 7.23
N TYR A 90 8.93 11.43 7.70
CA TYR A 90 7.74 11.76 8.49
C TYR A 90 6.51 11.91 7.60
N SER A 91 5.41 11.30 8.03
CA SER A 91 4.07 11.50 7.48
C SER A 91 3.13 11.97 8.59
N PHE A 92 2.91 13.27 8.72
CA PHE A 92 2.06 13.78 9.81
C PHE A 92 0.58 13.58 9.49
N ASP A 93 -0.14 12.76 10.26
CA ASP A 93 -1.58 12.56 10.07
C ASP A 93 -2.33 13.79 10.57
N MET A 94 -2.77 14.62 9.62
CA MET A 94 -3.49 15.86 9.88
C MET A 94 -5.01 15.66 9.89
N SER A 95 -5.52 14.44 9.78
CA SER A 95 -6.97 14.16 9.69
C SER A 95 -7.68 14.04 11.06
N TRP A 96 -6.92 13.95 12.16
CA TRP A 96 -7.46 13.76 13.50
C TRP A 96 -8.14 15.03 14.03
N THR A 97 -9.47 14.98 14.13
CA THR A 97 -10.29 16.08 14.67
C THR A 97 -10.97 15.73 15.98
N ILE A 98 -11.19 14.45 16.26
CA ILE A 98 -12.00 13.97 17.39
C ILE A 98 -11.47 14.41 18.76
N CYS A 99 -10.15 14.61 18.86
CA CYS A 99 -9.46 15.01 20.08
C CYS A 99 -9.22 16.53 20.20
N ASN A 100 -9.57 17.33 19.17
CA ASN A 100 -9.30 18.77 19.11
C ASN A 100 -7.82 19.15 19.37
N HIS A 101 -6.89 18.24 19.05
CA HIS A 101 -5.45 18.46 19.09
C HIS A 101 -4.92 18.45 17.66
N TYR A 102 -4.25 19.54 17.28
CA TYR A 102 -3.74 19.75 15.93
C TYR A 102 -2.21 19.80 15.94
N TRP A 103 -1.60 19.41 14.82
CA TRP A 103 -0.20 19.64 14.57
C TRP A 103 0.12 21.13 14.63
N ASN A 104 1.16 21.47 15.38
CA ASN A 104 1.73 22.80 15.36
C ASN A 104 3.12 22.75 14.73
N GLN A 105 3.48 23.80 14.01
CA GLN A 105 4.73 23.84 13.25
C GLN A 105 5.98 23.72 14.14
N THR A 106 5.93 24.18 15.39
CA THR A 106 7.08 24.11 16.32
C THR A 106 7.38 22.66 16.68
N PHE A 107 6.38 21.90 17.13
CA PHE A 107 6.56 20.48 17.46
C PHE A 107 6.98 19.66 16.24
N MET A 108 6.36 19.88 15.07
CA MET A 108 6.79 19.23 13.83
C MET A 108 8.25 19.55 13.51
N GLN A 109 8.65 20.81 13.63
CA GLN A 109 10.03 21.23 13.39
C GLN A 109 11.01 20.61 14.38
N ASP A 110 10.65 20.48 15.65
CA ASP A 110 11.49 19.84 16.67
C ASP A 110 11.70 18.35 16.32
N MET A 111 10.65 17.63 15.96
CA MET A 111 10.73 16.23 15.55
C MET A 111 11.58 16.04 14.29
N ILE A 112 11.33 16.84 13.25
CA ILE A 112 12.11 16.73 12.00
C ILE A 112 13.58 17.08 12.25
N THR A 113 13.86 18.12 13.04
CA THR A 113 15.22 18.57 13.36
C THR A 113 15.99 17.54 14.16
N LYS A 114 15.33 16.84 15.11
CA LYS A 114 15.93 15.81 15.95
C LYS A 114 16.66 14.74 15.14
N HIS A 115 16.08 14.31 14.01
CA HIS A 115 16.66 13.27 13.15
C HIS A 115 17.24 13.81 11.85
N ALA A 116 17.34 15.14 11.68
CA ALA A 116 17.80 15.74 10.43
C ALA A 116 19.21 15.27 10.03
N SER A 117 20.10 15.04 11.00
CA SER A 117 21.46 14.57 10.72
C SER A 117 21.60 13.05 10.53
N SER A 118 20.53 12.29 10.79
CA SER A 118 20.53 10.84 10.62
C SER A 118 20.73 10.46 9.15
N PRO A 119 21.59 9.49 8.83
CA PRO A 119 21.69 8.95 7.48
C PRO A 119 20.43 8.17 7.06
N ALA A 120 19.57 7.78 8.01
CA ALA A 120 18.28 7.15 7.73
C ALA A 120 17.20 8.17 7.33
N ALA A 121 17.35 9.46 7.65
CA ALA A 121 16.40 10.47 7.21
C ALA A 121 16.43 10.64 5.68
N TYR A 122 15.31 10.36 5.03
CA TYR A 122 15.22 10.43 3.58
C TYR A 122 15.27 11.87 3.06
N ARG A 123 15.99 12.06 1.96
CA ARG A 123 16.19 13.37 1.35
C ARG A 123 15.83 13.35 -0.12
N TRP A 124 15.11 14.40 -0.55
CA TRP A 124 14.84 14.70 -1.96
C TRP A 124 15.60 15.97 -2.35
N ASN A 125 16.47 15.90 -3.36
CA ASN A 125 17.31 17.02 -3.80
C ASN A 125 18.03 17.74 -2.63
N ASN A 126 18.60 16.96 -1.70
CA ASN A 126 19.26 17.35 -0.44
C ASN A 126 18.36 17.80 0.72
N ASN A 127 17.09 18.13 0.48
CA ASN A 127 16.16 18.53 1.53
C ASN A 127 15.51 17.30 2.17
N LEU A 128 15.17 17.38 3.45
CA LEU A 128 14.41 16.31 4.12
C LEU A 128 13.03 16.21 3.47
N LEU A 129 12.65 15.01 3.00
CA LEU A 129 11.30 14.82 2.48
C LEU A 129 10.32 14.65 3.65
N VAL A 130 9.21 15.38 3.60
CA VAL A 130 8.14 15.29 4.59
C VAL A 130 6.81 15.18 3.84
N SER A 131 5.99 14.22 4.24
CA SER A 131 4.60 14.09 3.80
C SER A 131 3.64 14.36 4.95
N THR A 132 2.35 14.43 4.63
CA THR A 132 1.25 14.57 5.59
C THR A 132 0.04 13.84 5.03
N TYR A 133 -1.02 13.68 5.82
CA TYR A 133 -2.26 13.07 5.38
C TYR A 133 -3.49 13.90 5.76
N GLY A 134 -4.36 14.18 4.79
CA GLY A 134 -5.73 14.65 4.98
C GLY A 134 -5.89 16.08 5.51
N GLY A 135 -4.82 16.86 5.62
CA GLY A 135 -4.85 18.19 6.25
C GLY A 135 -5.75 19.21 5.55
N ASP A 136 -6.01 19.05 4.26
CA ASP A 136 -6.94 19.87 3.48
C ASP A 136 -8.41 19.72 3.91
N ASN A 137 -8.74 18.70 4.71
CA ASN A 137 -10.06 18.56 5.33
C ASN A 137 -10.23 19.43 6.57
N ILE A 138 -9.15 20.00 7.10
CA ILE A 138 -9.14 20.71 8.38
C ILE A 138 -8.76 22.17 8.15
N GLU A 139 -9.55 23.10 8.70
CA GLU A 139 -9.36 24.55 8.50
C GLU A 139 -7.99 25.06 8.96
N HIS A 140 -7.36 24.37 9.92
CA HIS A 140 -6.07 24.73 10.50
C HIS A 140 -4.87 24.59 9.52
N TYR A 141 -4.97 23.76 8.47
CA TYR A 141 -3.81 23.38 7.64
C TYR A 141 -3.88 23.88 6.19
N GLY A 142 -4.06 25.19 6.02
CA GLY A 142 -3.96 25.82 4.71
C GLY A 142 -2.53 26.00 4.20
N ASN A 143 -2.37 26.58 3.00
CA ASN A 143 -1.06 26.87 2.40
C ASN A 143 -0.09 27.62 3.34
N GLN A 144 -0.60 28.57 4.13
CA GLN A 144 0.21 29.33 5.09
C GLN A 144 0.82 28.44 6.17
N PHE A 145 0.15 27.36 6.56
CA PHE A 145 0.71 26.39 7.49
C PHE A 145 1.92 25.67 6.88
N PHE A 146 1.82 25.21 5.63
CA PHE A 146 2.92 24.56 4.94
C PHE A 146 4.08 25.52 4.67
N GLN A 147 3.79 26.76 4.26
CA GLN A 147 4.82 27.79 4.08
C GLN A 147 5.56 28.09 5.39
N GLY A 148 4.83 28.31 6.50
CA GLY A 148 5.46 28.61 7.78
C GLY A 148 6.28 27.45 8.34
N LEU A 149 5.90 26.19 8.08
CA LEU A 149 6.74 25.04 8.41
C LEU A 149 8.03 25.05 7.59
N LYS A 150 7.97 25.30 6.28
CA LYS A 150 9.16 25.42 5.43
C LYS A 150 10.08 26.54 5.90
N ASP A 151 9.53 27.70 6.22
CA ASP A 151 10.29 28.86 6.68
C ASP A 151 11.00 28.56 8.00
N LYS A 152 10.30 27.93 8.96
CA LYS A 152 10.90 27.48 10.23
C LYS A 152 12.02 26.47 9.99
N MET A 153 11.79 25.46 9.18
CA MET A 153 12.79 24.43 8.88
C MET A 153 14.03 25.03 8.19
N ALA A 154 13.85 25.95 7.25
CA ALA A 154 14.94 26.69 6.62
C ALA A 154 15.72 27.57 7.63
N TYR A 155 15.03 28.27 8.54
CA TYR A 155 15.66 29.08 9.58
C TYR A 155 16.60 28.25 10.47
N TRP A 156 16.21 27.01 10.79
CA TRP A 156 17.01 26.06 11.57
C TRP A 156 18.01 25.24 10.72
N LYS A 157 18.27 25.64 9.47
CA LYS A 157 19.22 24.98 8.54
C LYS A 157 18.90 23.53 8.20
N ASN A 158 17.63 23.14 8.31
CA ASN A 158 17.13 21.80 7.96
C ASN A 158 16.02 21.92 6.91
N PRO A 159 16.28 22.49 5.71
CA PRO A 159 15.23 22.71 4.71
C PRO A 159 14.51 21.40 4.35
N ILE A 160 13.19 21.50 4.18
CA ILE A 160 12.32 20.38 3.82
C ILE A 160 11.79 20.53 2.39
N THR A 161 11.50 19.40 1.77
CA THR A 161 10.64 19.27 0.58
C THR A 161 9.31 18.71 1.05
N LEU A 162 8.20 19.41 0.78
CA LEU A 162 6.86 18.96 1.16
C LEU A 162 6.15 18.27 0.01
N ALA A 163 5.71 17.02 0.23
CA ALA A 163 4.83 16.28 -0.67
C ALA A 163 3.61 15.72 0.12
N PRO A 164 2.63 16.56 0.46
CA PRO A 164 1.49 16.15 1.28
C PRO A 164 0.48 15.31 0.50
N ALA A 165 -0.24 14.43 1.20
CA ALA A 165 -1.47 13.81 0.72
C ALA A 165 -2.68 14.67 1.11
N LEU A 166 -3.13 15.51 0.18
CA LEU A 166 -4.31 16.36 0.34
C LEU A 166 -5.51 15.68 -0.34
N THR A 167 -6.31 14.97 0.46
CA THR A 167 -7.20 13.91 -0.04
C THR A 167 -8.45 14.42 -0.77
N LYS A 168 -8.86 15.68 -0.57
CA LYS A 168 -9.94 16.29 -1.36
C LYS A 168 -9.57 16.34 -2.84
N TYR A 169 -8.29 16.58 -3.16
CA TYR A 169 -7.84 16.65 -4.55
C TYR A 169 -7.73 15.27 -5.18
N SER A 170 -7.14 14.29 -4.49
CA SER A 170 -7.06 12.91 -5.00
C SER A 170 -8.45 12.30 -5.23
N THR A 171 -9.40 12.62 -4.35
CA THR A 171 -10.81 12.22 -4.46
C THR A 171 -11.49 12.90 -5.65
N ALA A 172 -11.43 14.24 -5.75
CA ALA A 172 -12.05 14.98 -6.85
C ALA A 172 -11.44 14.64 -8.22
N ALA A 173 -10.17 14.23 -8.25
CA ALA A 173 -9.49 13.82 -9.48
C ALA A 173 -10.10 12.56 -10.12
N GLN A 174 -10.85 11.75 -9.37
CA GLN A 174 -11.55 10.58 -9.93
C GLN A 174 -12.68 10.99 -10.89
N THR A 175 -13.21 12.21 -10.74
CA THR A 175 -14.23 12.77 -11.65
C THR A 175 -13.62 13.74 -12.66
N ASN A 176 -12.68 14.60 -12.23
CA ASN A 176 -12.02 15.57 -13.11
C ASN A 176 -10.55 15.76 -12.70
N ALA A 177 -9.69 14.91 -13.25
CA ALA A 177 -8.27 14.85 -12.93
C ALA A 177 -7.53 16.18 -13.19
N GLN A 178 -7.70 16.76 -14.39
CA GLN A 178 -6.97 17.98 -14.79
C GLN A 178 -7.40 19.18 -13.95
N SER A 179 -8.71 19.35 -13.71
CA SER A 179 -9.21 20.46 -12.89
C SER A 179 -8.75 20.33 -11.44
N SER A 180 -8.82 19.12 -10.86
CA SER A 180 -8.38 18.88 -9.50
C SER A 180 -6.88 19.15 -9.33
N ALA A 181 -6.06 18.65 -10.25
CA ALA A 181 -4.61 18.88 -10.25
C ALA A 181 -4.24 20.35 -10.39
N ALA A 182 -4.90 21.10 -11.28
CA ALA A 182 -4.69 22.56 -11.39
C ALA A 182 -5.09 23.29 -10.10
N LYS A 183 -6.20 22.87 -9.49
CA LYS A 183 -6.70 23.46 -8.23
C LYS A 183 -5.71 23.25 -7.07
N LEU A 184 -5.14 22.05 -6.95
CA LEU A 184 -4.11 21.73 -5.95
C LEU A 184 -2.94 22.74 -6.02
N ILE A 185 -2.39 22.95 -7.22
CA ILE A 185 -1.27 23.87 -7.43
C ILE A 185 -1.64 25.31 -7.05
N SER A 186 -2.86 25.74 -7.40
CA SER A 186 -3.34 27.09 -7.10
C SER A 186 -3.58 27.31 -5.60
N ASP A 187 -4.18 26.33 -4.92
CA ASP A 187 -4.55 26.45 -3.52
C ASP A 187 -3.34 26.30 -2.59
N TYR A 188 -2.35 25.50 -2.98
CA TYR A 188 -1.17 25.15 -2.18
C TYR A 188 0.16 25.47 -2.88
N PRO A 189 0.45 26.74 -3.22
CA PRO A 189 1.71 27.11 -3.87
C PRO A 189 2.98 26.82 -3.04
N ALA A 190 2.88 26.59 -1.73
CA ALA A 190 4.03 26.29 -0.86
C ALA A 190 4.54 24.84 -0.98
N ILE A 191 3.73 23.89 -1.45
CA ILE A 191 4.15 22.48 -1.59
C ILE A 191 5.17 22.34 -2.72
N ASP A 192 6.05 21.35 -2.60
CA ASP A 192 7.11 21.09 -3.57
C ASP A 192 6.80 19.87 -4.43
N GLY A 193 6.09 18.88 -3.87
CA GLY A 193 5.62 17.67 -4.54
C GLY A 193 4.20 17.36 -4.11
N TYR A 194 3.71 16.17 -4.46
CA TYR A 194 2.38 15.74 -4.06
C TYR A 194 2.31 14.23 -3.92
N PHE A 195 1.63 13.78 -2.86
CA PHE A 195 1.30 12.39 -2.66
C PHE A 195 -0.16 12.12 -3.03
N ASN A 196 -0.38 11.41 -4.13
CA ASN A 196 -1.71 10.97 -4.52
C ASN A 196 -2.12 9.75 -3.68
N TRP A 197 -2.80 9.99 -2.55
CA TRP A 197 -3.25 8.95 -1.62
C TRP A 197 -4.20 7.90 -2.23
N GLN A 198 -4.91 8.24 -3.29
CA GLN A 198 -5.97 7.39 -3.82
C GLN A 198 -5.40 6.12 -4.47
N ALA A 199 -5.31 5.03 -3.70
CA ALA A 199 -4.82 3.73 -4.17
C ALA A 199 -5.92 2.79 -4.67
N TRP A 200 -7.18 3.05 -4.34
CA TRP A 200 -8.34 2.21 -4.67
C TRP A 200 -9.43 3.00 -5.42
N PRO A 201 -10.33 2.33 -6.15
CA PRO A 201 -11.52 2.97 -6.73
C PRO A 201 -12.45 3.54 -5.65
N LEU A 202 -13.07 4.70 -5.93
CA LEU A 202 -14.05 5.33 -5.04
C LEU A 202 -15.46 5.04 -5.50
N ASP A 203 -16.17 4.20 -4.74
CA ASP A 203 -17.62 3.95 -4.88
C ASP A 203 -18.05 3.53 -6.30
N VAL A 204 -17.17 2.84 -7.01
CA VAL A 204 -17.40 2.31 -8.34
C VAL A 204 -16.85 0.88 -8.48
N GLU A 205 -17.58 0.05 -9.22
CA GLU A 205 -17.14 -1.30 -9.62
C GLU A 205 -16.25 -1.23 -10.87
N ALA A 206 -15.14 -0.50 -10.76
CA ALA A 206 -14.20 -0.31 -11.86
C ALA A 206 -12.76 -0.18 -11.33
N ASN A 207 -11.79 -0.67 -12.08
CA ASN A 207 -10.37 -0.50 -11.72
C ASN A 207 -9.97 0.98 -11.72
N ILE A 208 -9.08 1.36 -10.80
CA ILE A 208 -8.47 2.69 -10.78
C ILE A 208 -7.62 2.88 -12.05
N THR A 209 -7.65 4.10 -12.63
CA THR A 209 -6.87 4.43 -13.83
C THR A 209 -5.65 5.28 -13.49
N ALA A 210 -4.67 5.35 -14.39
CA ALA A 210 -3.51 6.23 -14.26
C ALA A 210 -3.81 7.71 -14.55
N SER A 211 -5.03 8.06 -14.97
CA SER A 211 -5.36 9.43 -15.43
C SER A 211 -5.19 10.50 -14.34
N PRO A 212 -5.64 10.29 -13.09
CA PRO A 212 -5.32 11.19 -11.98
C PRO A 212 -3.82 11.35 -11.78
N ASP A 213 -3.06 10.26 -11.88
CA ASP A 213 -1.62 10.27 -11.63
C ASP A 213 -0.88 11.13 -12.67
N GLN A 214 -1.20 10.92 -13.96
CA GLN A 214 -0.67 11.72 -15.07
C GLN A 214 -1.02 13.21 -14.93
N ALA A 215 -2.23 13.53 -14.48
CA ALA A 215 -2.68 14.90 -14.32
C ALA A 215 -1.90 15.63 -13.21
N PHE A 216 -1.72 15.00 -12.04
CA PHE A 216 -0.95 15.59 -10.95
C PHE A 216 0.54 15.73 -11.30
N GLN A 217 1.14 14.72 -11.92
CA GLN A 217 2.53 14.82 -12.42
C GLN A 217 2.71 15.99 -13.38
N SER A 218 1.81 16.11 -14.36
CA SER A 218 1.86 17.17 -15.35
C SER A 218 1.68 18.55 -14.71
N ALA A 219 0.75 18.68 -13.76
CA ALA A 219 0.50 19.93 -13.06
C ALA A 219 1.71 20.39 -12.22
N LEU A 220 2.33 19.46 -11.46
CA LEU A 220 3.56 19.74 -10.71
C LEU A 220 4.68 20.22 -11.63
N LYS A 221 4.95 19.48 -12.71
CA LYS A 221 5.99 19.81 -13.68
C LYS A 221 5.75 21.16 -14.35
N ASN A 222 4.54 21.42 -14.83
CA ASN A 222 4.19 22.68 -15.50
C ASN A 222 4.27 23.89 -14.55
N ALA A 223 4.04 23.68 -13.25
CA ALA A 223 4.19 24.69 -12.23
C ALA A 223 5.64 24.88 -11.73
N GLY A 224 6.61 24.16 -12.31
CA GLY A 224 8.02 24.27 -11.94
C GLY A 224 8.33 23.71 -10.53
N LYS A 225 7.49 22.80 -10.03
CA LYS A 225 7.66 22.15 -8.74
C LYS A 225 8.85 21.20 -8.78
N THR A 226 9.60 21.13 -7.68
CA THR A 226 10.90 20.43 -7.60
C THR A 226 10.90 19.21 -6.69
N GLY A 227 9.80 18.98 -5.96
CA GLY A 227 9.56 17.80 -5.14
C GLY A 227 8.96 16.64 -5.93
N PRO A 228 8.86 15.45 -5.30
CA PRO A 228 8.44 14.24 -5.98
C PRO A 228 6.93 14.19 -6.20
N TYR A 229 6.53 13.50 -7.26
CA TYR A 229 5.21 12.89 -7.33
C TYR A 229 5.22 11.48 -6.72
N ILE A 230 4.40 11.28 -5.69
CA ILE A 230 4.27 10.00 -4.98
C ILE A 230 2.95 9.33 -5.37
N MET A 231 3.02 8.09 -5.86
CA MET A 231 1.86 7.30 -6.29
C MET A 231 1.54 6.23 -5.25
N ALA A 232 0.31 6.24 -4.72
CA ALA A 232 -0.14 5.20 -3.80
C ALA A 232 -0.44 3.88 -4.51
N MET A 233 -0.09 2.77 -3.86
CA MET A 233 -0.40 1.40 -4.28
C MET A 233 -0.91 0.59 -3.10
N SER A 234 -2.01 -0.14 -3.26
CA SER A 234 -2.59 -0.96 -2.19
C SER A 234 -3.09 -2.28 -2.75
N PRO A 235 -2.98 -3.39 -1.99
CA PRO A 235 -3.58 -4.64 -2.40
C PRO A 235 -5.09 -4.68 -2.20
N TRP A 236 -5.59 -4.06 -1.14
CA TRP A 236 -6.97 -4.18 -0.68
C TRP A 236 -7.42 -2.92 0.05
N GLN A 237 -8.68 -2.85 0.43
CA GLN A 237 -9.18 -1.85 1.38
C GLN A 237 -10.54 -2.31 1.90
N TYR A 238 -10.60 -2.58 3.20
CA TYR A 238 -11.83 -2.87 3.93
C TYR A 238 -11.68 -2.45 5.37
N LYS A 239 -12.71 -1.79 5.90
CA LYS A 239 -12.86 -1.60 7.33
C LYS A 239 -14.30 -1.72 7.77
N ASP A 240 -14.44 -2.13 9.01
CA ASP A 240 -15.70 -2.10 9.75
C ASP A 240 -15.41 -1.58 11.14
N LEU A 241 -15.66 -0.28 11.36
CA LEU A 241 -15.44 0.34 12.67
C LEU A 241 -16.55 0.00 13.68
N ASN A 242 -17.64 -0.62 13.25
CA ASN A 242 -18.77 -1.05 14.09
C ASN A 242 -19.26 0.02 15.09
N ASN A 243 -19.23 1.30 14.70
CA ASN A 243 -19.51 2.44 15.58
C ASN A 243 -20.94 3.01 15.45
N GLY A 244 -21.82 2.30 14.74
CA GLY A 244 -23.19 2.73 14.45
C GLY A 244 -23.33 3.72 13.28
N ASN A 245 -22.23 4.18 12.68
CA ASN A 245 -22.24 4.98 11.46
C ASN A 245 -22.04 4.08 10.23
N PRO A 246 -23.05 3.92 9.35
CA PRO A 246 -22.94 3.04 8.18
C PRO A 246 -21.93 3.53 7.13
N LEU A 247 -21.44 4.77 7.22
CA LEU A 247 -20.39 5.28 6.34
C LEU A 247 -18.99 4.75 6.72
N ASP A 248 -18.83 4.30 7.96
CA ASP A 248 -17.54 3.85 8.51
C ASP A 248 -17.30 2.35 8.33
N ALA A 249 -18.19 1.66 7.60
CA ALA A 249 -18.05 0.25 7.23
C ALA A 249 -18.18 0.07 5.71
N TRP A 250 -17.08 -0.24 5.03
CA TRP A 250 -17.06 -0.31 3.56
C TRP A 250 -15.88 -1.14 3.04
N VAL A 251 -16.03 -1.64 1.82
CA VAL A 251 -14.99 -2.33 1.05
C VAL A 251 -14.76 -1.61 -0.28
N ALA A 252 -13.52 -1.47 -0.72
CA ALA A 252 -13.22 -0.96 -2.06
C ALA A 252 -13.23 -2.10 -3.09
N TYR A 253 -13.51 -1.78 -4.36
CA TYR A 253 -13.31 -2.75 -5.45
C TYR A 253 -11.82 -3.08 -5.59
N SER A 254 -11.41 -4.21 -4.99
CA SER A 254 -10.00 -4.56 -4.77
C SER A 254 -9.59 -5.93 -5.32
N ASP A 255 -10.54 -6.70 -5.83
CA ASP A 255 -10.41 -8.11 -6.24
C ASP A 255 -9.13 -8.42 -7.01
N MET A 256 -8.71 -7.55 -7.93
CA MET A 256 -7.49 -7.67 -8.73
C MET A 256 -6.65 -6.37 -8.73
N LEU A 257 -6.86 -5.50 -7.74
CA LEU A 257 -6.32 -4.14 -7.73
C LEU A 257 -4.80 -4.11 -7.75
N PHE A 258 -4.14 -4.87 -6.88
CA PHE A 258 -2.69 -4.80 -6.72
C PHE A 258 -1.89 -5.05 -8.01
N PRO A 259 -2.05 -6.21 -8.67
CA PRO A 259 -1.32 -6.48 -9.91
C PRO A 259 -1.75 -5.53 -11.04
N ASN A 260 -3.02 -5.10 -11.11
CA ASN A 260 -3.46 -4.16 -12.12
C ASN A 260 -2.82 -2.77 -11.94
N ARG A 261 -2.72 -2.28 -10.71
CA ARG A 261 -2.06 -1.01 -10.37
C ARG A 261 -0.57 -1.04 -10.71
N PHE A 262 0.12 -2.15 -10.43
CA PHE A 262 1.52 -2.33 -10.84
C PHE A 262 1.73 -2.43 -12.35
N LYS A 263 0.80 -3.06 -13.09
CA LYS A 263 0.87 -3.11 -14.56
C LYS A 263 0.88 -1.72 -15.19
N GLN A 264 0.19 -0.74 -14.60
CA GLN A 264 0.18 0.65 -15.07
C GLN A 264 1.59 1.28 -15.10
N ILE A 265 2.48 0.92 -14.18
CA ILE A 265 3.86 1.48 -14.14
C ILE A 265 4.91 0.54 -14.75
N THR A 266 4.51 -0.65 -15.20
CA THR A 266 5.41 -1.67 -15.75
C THR A 266 5.00 -2.07 -17.16
N SER A 267 4.15 -3.09 -17.32
CA SER A 267 3.80 -3.65 -18.63
C SER A 267 3.06 -2.67 -19.55
N ASN A 268 2.25 -1.78 -18.96
CA ASN A 268 1.44 -0.85 -19.73
C ASN A 268 2.14 0.50 -19.94
N ASP A 269 3.14 0.80 -19.11
CA ASP A 269 3.92 2.05 -19.12
C ASP A 269 3.04 3.32 -19.23
N GLU A 270 1.94 3.33 -18.47
CA GLU A 270 0.96 4.43 -18.47
C GLU A 270 1.47 5.65 -17.70
N VAL A 271 2.22 5.43 -16.62
CA VAL A 271 2.75 6.50 -15.75
C VAL A 271 4.03 6.04 -15.07
N GLN A 272 4.96 6.97 -14.84
CA GLN A 272 6.22 6.72 -14.13
C GLN A 272 6.34 7.68 -12.93
N PRO A 273 6.00 7.24 -11.71
CA PRO A 273 6.12 8.08 -10.52
C PRO A 273 7.58 8.28 -10.10
N ASP A 274 7.84 9.30 -9.28
CA ASP A 274 9.16 9.49 -8.68
C ASP A 274 9.36 8.53 -7.50
N ILE A 275 8.28 8.33 -6.74
CA ILE A 275 8.20 7.45 -5.57
C ILE A 275 6.89 6.67 -5.65
N ILE A 276 6.92 5.38 -5.31
CA ILE A 276 5.70 4.66 -4.96
C ILE A 276 5.61 4.55 -3.43
N GLU A 277 4.40 4.68 -2.89
CA GLU A 277 4.15 4.42 -1.47
C GLU A 277 3.10 3.31 -1.36
N ILE A 278 3.50 2.16 -0.78
CA ILE A 278 2.60 1.05 -0.52
C ILE A 278 1.74 1.39 0.70
N LEU A 279 0.43 1.38 0.51
CA LEU A 279 -0.59 1.46 1.54
C LEU A 279 -1.07 0.03 1.82
N THR A 280 -0.68 -0.59 2.92
CA THR A 280 0.28 -0.12 3.95
C THR A 280 1.20 -1.25 4.38
N TRP A 281 2.22 -0.95 5.17
CA TRP A 281 2.97 -1.99 5.86
C TRP A 281 2.08 -2.67 6.91
N ASN A 282 1.52 -1.92 7.87
CA ASN A 282 0.93 -2.46 9.09
C ASN A 282 -0.41 -1.83 9.51
N ASP A 283 -1.20 -1.27 8.59
CA ASP A 283 -2.55 -0.79 8.92
C ASP A 283 -3.56 -1.94 8.90
N PHE A 284 -3.64 -2.63 10.03
CA PHE A 284 -4.45 -3.82 10.19
C PHE A 284 -5.96 -3.56 10.11
N CYS A 285 -6.41 -2.45 10.69
CA CYS A 285 -7.83 -2.11 10.79
C CYS A 285 -8.45 -1.70 9.45
N GLU A 286 -7.64 -1.35 8.45
CA GLU A 286 -8.09 -1.05 7.09
C GLU A 286 -7.78 -2.17 6.08
N SER A 287 -7.36 -3.34 6.58
CA SER A 287 -7.24 -4.57 5.79
C SER A 287 -6.31 -4.48 4.56
N HIS A 288 -5.37 -3.54 4.55
CA HIS A 288 -4.46 -3.33 3.42
C HIS A 288 -2.98 -3.42 3.76
N TYR A 289 -2.68 -3.96 4.95
CA TYR A 289 -1.33 -4.31 5.38
C TYR A 289 -0.73 -5.42 4.50
N ILE A 290 0.60 -5.40 4.37
CA ILE A 290 1.41 -6.49 3.78
C ILE A 290 2.44 -7.06 4.76
N ARG A 291 2.47 -6.56 6.01
CA ARG A 291 3.22 -7.15 7.13
C ARG A 291 2.55 -8.45 7.58
N ASP A 292 3.34 -9.34 8.18
CA ASP A 292 2.82 -10.45 8.96
C ASP A 292 1.86 -9.94 10.07
N LEU A 293 0.88 -10.77 10.45
CA LEU A 293 -0.05 -10.44 11.53
C LEU A 293 0.68 -10.23 12.86
N PRO A 294 0.22 -9.30 13.71
CA PRO A 294 0.81 -9.08 15.02
C PRO A 294 0.50 -10.24 15.96
N SER A 295 1.40 -10.50 16.91
CA SER A 295 1.17 -11.48 17.97
C SER A 295 -0.04 -11.08 18.85
N GLN A 296 -0.79 -12.08 19.30
CA GLN A 296 -1.82 -11.91 20.33
C GLN A 296 -1.27 -12.04 21.77
N ASP A 297 0.00 -12.41 21.93
CA ASP A 297 0.68 -12.40 23.24
C ASP A 297 1.03 -10.95 23.63
N VAL A 298 0.44 -10.47 24.71
CA VAL A 298 0.64 -9.11 25.25
C VAL A 298 2.09 -8.80 25.63
N ASN A 299 2.94 -9.81 25.77
CA ASN A 299 4.37 -9.64 26.07
C ASN A 299 5.25 -9.63 24.81
N ALA A 300 4.67 -9.92 23.64
CA ALA A 300 5.40 -9.90 22.38
C ALA A 300 5.74 -8.47 21.97
N LYS A 301 6.87 -8.32 21.28
CA LYS A 301 7.39 -7.02 20.82
C LYS A 301 6.63 -6.45 19.64
N ASP A 302 5.78 -7.26 19.00
CA ASP A 302 4.90 -6.83 17.92
C ASP A 302 3.42 -6.91 18.27
N TYR A 303 3.10 -6.95 19.56
CA TYR A 303 1.72 -6.91 20.03
C TYR A 303 1.02 -5.59 19.66
N VAL A 304 -0.24 -5.70 19.22
CA VAL A 304 -1.09 -4.56 18.85
C VAL A 304 -2.47 -4.70 19.53
N VAL A 305 -3.01 -3.60 20.03
CA VAL A 305 -4.37 -3.54 20.58
C VAL A 305 -5.36 -3.19 19.46
N LEU A 306 -6.07 -4.19 18.95
CA LEU A 306 -7.04 -4.01 17.85
C LEU A 306 -8.50 -3.83 18.33
N GLY A 307 -8.80 -4.09 19.62
CA GLY A 307 -10.17 -4.05 20.12
C GLY A 307 -11.11 -4.97 19.33
N GLU A 308 -12.32 -4.48 19.02
CA GLU A 308 -13.30 -5.24 18.22
C GLU A 308 -12.81 -5.54 16.79
N MET A 309 -11.91 -4.72 16.24
CA MET A 309 -11.38 -4.92 14.89
C MET A 309 -10.56 -6.22 14.79
N GLY A 310 -10.05 -6.72 15.92
CA GLY A 310 -9.43 -8.05 15.98
C GLY A 310 -10.33 -9.19 15.49
N ALA A 311 -11.67 -9.02 15.54
CA ALA A 311 -12.63 -10.01 15.08
C ALA A 311 -12.59 -10.28 13.56
N TYR A 312 -12.09 -9.32 12.76
CA TYR A 312 -11.93 -9.48 11.31
C TYR A 312 -10.47 -9.42 10.84
N VAL A 313 -9.51 -9.19 11.74
CA VAL A 313 -8.07 -9.15 11.43
C VAL A 313 -7.37 -10.45 11.78
N TYR A 314 -7.68 -11.06 12.93
CA TYR A 314 -6.94 -12.25 13.36
C TYR A 314 -7.25 -13.47 12.50
N GLY A 315 -6.20 -14.02 11.87
CA GLY A 315 -6.30 -15.13 10.93
C GLY A 315 -6.35 -14.70 9.46
N GLN A 316 -6.36 -13.38 9.18
CA GLN A 316 -6.32 -12.80 7.85
C GLN A 316 -4.89 -12.45 7.47
N ASP A 317 -4.07 -13.46 7.21
CA ASP A 317 -2.68 -13.22 6.80
C ASP A 317 -2.64 -12.64 5.38
N HIS A 318 -1.89 -11.55 5.20
CA HIS A 318 -1.67 -10.84 3.94
C HIS A 318 -0.24 -10.90 3.43
N ALA A 319 0.67 -11.46 4.24
CA ALA A 319 2.10 -11.53 3.94
C ALA A 319 2.45 -12.01 2.52
N PRO A 320 1.76 -13.00 1.93
CA PRO A 320 2.10 -13.45 0.58
C PRO A 320 1.91 -12.41 -0.53
N TRP A 321 1.11 -11.35 -0.34
CA TRP A 321 1.05 -10.25 -1.31
C TRP A 321 2.39 -9.53 -1.50
N ARG A 322 3.31 -9.63 -0.52
CA ARG A 322 4.70 -9.16 -0.64
C ARG A 322 5.40 -9.73 -1.87
N LEU A 323 5.08 -10.95 -2.31
CA LEU A 323 5.67 -11.56 -3.51
C LEU A 323 5.21 -10.88 -4.81
N ILE A 324 3.96 -10.44 -4.87
CA ILE A 324 3.44 -9.64 -5.99
C ILE A 324 4.19 -8.30 -6.04
N ALA A 325 4.28 -7.62 -4.89
CA ALA A 325 5.00 -6.36 -4.76
C ALA A 325 6.48 -6.52 -5.17
N LYS A 326 7.17 -7.53 -4.66
CA LYS A 326 8.58 -7.82 -4.97
C LYS A 326 8.84 -7.97 -6.46
N TYR A 327 8.01 -8.75 -7.15
CA TYR A 327 8.13 -8.96 -8.59
C TYR A 327 8.00 -7.64 -9.37
N TYR A 328 6.95 -6.87 -9.08
CA TYR A 328 6.68 -5.64 -9.82
C TYR A 328 7.58 -4.46 -9.43
N ILE A 329 8.00 -4.36 -8.17
CA ILE A 329 9.01 -3.39 -7.73
C ILE A 329 10.32 -3.65 -8.44
N SER A 330 10.77 -4.92 -8.47
CA SER A 330 11.99 -5.29 -9.19
C SER A 330 11.86 -4.98 -10.68
N TRP A 331 10.71 -5.24 -11.29
CA TRP A 331 10.46 -4.85 -12.68
C TRP A 331 10.59 -3.35 -12.85
N TRP A 332 9.83 -2.57 -12.08
CA TRP A 332 9.81 -1.12 -12.20
C TRP A 332 11.20 -0.49 -12.03
N LYS A 333 11.95 -0.89 -10.99
CA LYS A 333 13.31 -0.40 -10.73
C LYS A 333 14.31 -0.75 -11.84
N THR A 334 14.17 -1.90 -12.50
CA THR A 334 15.11 -2.37 -13.53
C THR A 334 14.66 -2.06 -14.96
N GLY A 335 13.39 -1.69 -15.14
CA GLY A 335 12.78 -1.44 -16.44
C GLY A 335 12.44 -2.71 -17.25
N SER A 336 12.55 -3.91 -16.66
CA SER A 336 12.23 -5.19 -17.32
C SER A 336 11.75 -6.24 -16.32
N PRO A 337 10.87 -7.19 -16.69
CA PRO A 337 10.39 -8.21 -15.77
C PRO A 337 11.56 -9.06 -15.23
N PRO A 338 11.67 -9.26 -13.91
CA PRO A 338 12.73 -10.11 -13.35
C PRO A 338 12.50 -11.58 -13.75
N PRO A 339 13.56 -12.39 -13.84
CA PRO A 339 13.42 -13.82 -14.11
C PRO A 339 12.64 -14.49 -12.97
N VAL A 340 11.70 -15.36 -13.32
CA VAL A 340 10.98 -16.20 -12.36
C VAL A 340 11.73 -17.51 -12.22
N THR A 341 12.36 -17.73 -11.06
CA THR A 341 13.20 -18.91 -10.80
C THR A 341 12.49 -20.01 -10.00
N GLU A 342 11.35 -19.68 -9.40
CA GLU A 342 10.57 -20.56 -8.53
C GLU A 342 9.11 -20.66 -9.01
N ASP A 343 8.43 -21.73 -8.64
CA ASP A 343 7.00 -21.90 -8.91
C ASP A 343 6.20 -21.40 -7.70
N GLN A 344 5.51 -20.28 -7.85
CA GLN A 344 4.74 -19.61 -6.79
C GLN A 344 3.34 -19.24 -7.29
N VAL A 345 2.32 -19.59 -6.51
CA VAL A 345 0.95 -19.11 -6.71
C VAL A 345 0.47 -18.41 -5.44
N ILE A 346 0.29 -17.10 -5.54
CA ILE A 346 -0.34 -16.28 -4.51
C ILE A 346 -1.84 -16.30 -4.77
N TYR A 347 -2.63 -16.64 -3.76
CA TYR A 347 -4.09 -16.68 -3.87
C TYR A 347 -4.74 -15.95 -2.72
N TRP A 348 -5.92 -15.37 -2.95
CA TRP A 348 -6.68 -14.69 -1.92
C TRP A 348 -8.18 -14.87 -2.09
N TYR A 349 -8.90 -14.79 -0.98
CA TYR A 349 -10.36 -14.91 -0.94
C TYR A 349 -10.91 -14.40 0.39
N ARG A 350 -12.19 -14.03 0.38
CA ARG A 350 -12.95 -13.75 1.60
C ARG A 350 -13.42 -15.05 2.24
N VAL A 351 -13.46 -15.10 3.57
CA VAL A 351 -13.80 -16.33 4.32
C VAL A 351 -15.31 -16.60 4.40
N HIS A 352 -16.13 -15.65 3.97
CA HIS A 352 -17.58 -15.76 3.87
C HIS A 352 -18.08 -15.26 2.49
N PRO A 353 -19.10 -15.89 1.89
CA PRO A 353 -19.87 -15.28 0.82
C PRO A 353 -20.39 -13.89 1.23
N LYS A 354 -20.45 -12.92 0.31
CA LYS A 354 -20.81 -11.52 0.61
C LYS A 354 -22.20 -11.33 1.21
N ASP A 355 -23.11 -12.27 0.96
CA ASP A 355 -24.48 -12.26 1.47
C ASP A 355 -24.68 -13.15 2.72
N THR A 356 -23.60 -13.65 3.31
CA THR A 356 -23.66 -14.37 4.58
C THR A 356 -24.15 -13.44 5.68
N ILE A 357 -25.13 -13.90 6.47
CA ILE A 357 -25.62 -13.16 7.63
C ILE A 357 -24.73 -13.48 8.82
N CYS A 358 -24.11 -12.47 9.41
CA CYS A 358 -23.17 -12.59 10.51
C CYS A 358 -23.76 -12.07 11.82
N THR A 359 -23.30 -12.59 12.96
CA THR A 359 -23.81 -12.16 14.28
C THR A 359 -23.18 -10.87 14.81
N GLY A 360 -22.01 -10.49 14.30
CA GLY A 360 -21.23 -9.31 14.71
C GLY A 360 -20.73 -8.48 13.53
N GLY A 361 -20.16 -7.31 13.86
CA GLY A 361 -19.83 -6.25 12.90
C GLY A 361 -21.07 -5.46 12.47
N SER A 362 -20.89 -4.56 11.50
CA SER A 362 -21.96 -3.78 10.86
C SER A 362 -22.81 -4.65 9.92
N SER A 363 -23.16 -5.87 10.37
CA SER A 363 -23.60 -7.07 9.64
C SER A 363 -24.70 -6.92 8.58
N THR A 364 -25.31 -5.75 8.45
CA THR A 364 -26.34 -5.45 7.43
C THR A 364 -26.00 -4.28 6.51
N ALA A 365 -24.86 -3.60 6.65
CA ALA A 365 -24.63 -2.29 6.02
C ALA A 365 -23.20 -2.04 5.50
N ILE A 366 -22.43 -3.07 5.12
CA ILE A 366 -21.14 -2.84 4.46
C ILE A 366 -21.38 -2.18 3.10
N ARG A 367 -21.04 -0.90 3.01
CA ARG A 367 -21.13 -0.13 1.77
C ARG A 367 -20.19 -0.74 0.73
N ASN A 368 -20.64 -0.76 -0.53
CA ASN A 368 -19.93 -1.33 -1.68
C ASN A 368 -19.68 -2.85 -1.61
N LYS A 369 -20.33 -3.60 -0.70
CA LYS A 369 -20.15 -5.05 -0.59
C LYS A 369 -20.36 -5.81 -1.91
N ASP A 370 -21.22 -5.28 -2.77
CA ASP A 370 -21.61 -5.94 -4.01
C ASP A 370 -20.51 -5.91 -5.07
N PHE A 371 -19.54 -4.99 -4.95
CA PHE A 371 -18.41 -4.89 -5.85
C PHE A 371 -17.43 -6.05 -5.69
N ALA A 372 -17.35 -6.65 -4.50
CA ALA A 372 -16.50 -7.80 -4.26
C ALA A 372 -17.15 -9.07 -4.85
N GLN A 373 -16.39 -9.80 -5.66
CA GLN A 373 -16.86 -11.09 -6.18
C GLN A 373 -16.72 -12.18 -5.11
N ASP A 374 -17.64 -13.14 -5.12
CA ASP A 374 -17.54 -14.37 -4.34
C ASP A 374 -16.67 -15.37 -5.11
N ALA A 375 -15.34 -15.18 -5.03
CA ALA A 375 -14.37 -15.96 -5.77
C ALA A 375 -13.05 -16.13 -5.01
N VAL A 376 -12.29 -17.14 -5.44
CA VAL A 376 -10.88 -17.32 -5.08
C VAL A 376 -10.06 -16.82 -6.25
N PHE A 377 -9.20 -15.85 -6.00
CA PHE A 377 -8.32 -15.25 -7.01
C PHE A 377 -6.92 -15.84 -6.88
N ALA A 378 -6.19 -15.87 -7.99
CA ALA A 378 -4.80 -16.31 -8.00
C ALA A 378 -3.94 -15.49 -8.97
N PHE A 379 -2.70 -15.27 -8.54
CA PHE A 379 -1.59 -14.70 -9.29
C PHE A 379 -0.44 -15.70 -9.29
N ALA A 380 0.03 -16.09 -10.47
CA ALA A 380 1.00 -17.15 -10.64
C ALA A 380 2.29 -16.65 -11.29
N LEU A 381 3.40 -16.88 -10.60
CA LEU A 381 4.77 -16.77 -11.10
C LEU A 381 5.31 -18.19 -11.23
N VAL A 382 5.57 -18.67 -12.44
CA VAL A 382 6.08 -20.03 -12.67
C VAL A 382 7.39 -20.00 -13.43
N LYS A 383 8.32 -20.92 -13.13
CA LYS A 383 9.63 -20.98 -13.82
C LYS A 383 9.53 -21.44 -15.27
N SER A 384 8.41 -22.02 -15.66
CA SER A 384 8.14 -22.54 -17.01
C SER A 384 6.64 -22.62 -17.25
N ALA A 385 6.23 -22.57 -18.52
CA ALA A 385 4.84 -22.65 -18.93
C ALA A 385 4.07 -23.76 -18.18
N SER A 386 3.04 -23.35 -17.45
CA SER A 386 2.26 -24.20 -16.55
C SER A 386 0.78 -23.81 -16.61
N THR A 387 -0.08 -24.76 -16.28
CA THR A 387 -1.51 -24.54 -16.10
C THR A 387 -1.78 -24.53 -14.60
N ILE A 388 -2.36 -23.46 -14.10
CA ILE A 388 -2.81 -23.38 -12.71
C ILE A 388 -4.23 -23.94 -12.67
N SER A 389 -4.47 -24.92 -11.81
CA SER A 389 -5.79 -25.50 -11.57
C SER A 389 -6.31 -25.08 -10.21
N MET A 390 -7.55 -24.62 -10.16
CA MET A 390 -8.22 -24.13 -8.97
C MET A 390 -9.56 -24.84 -8.80
N SER A 391 -9.86 -25.22 -7.57
CA SER A 391 -11.07 -25.93 -7.19
C SER A 391 -11.62 -25.42 -5.87
N ILE A 392 -12.94 -25.33 -5.75
CA ILE A 392 -13.64 -25.06 -4.49
C ILE A 392 -15.04 -25.69 -4.53
N GLY A 393 -15.27 -26.68 -3.67
CA GLY A 393 -16.58 -27.34 -3.54
C GLY A 393 -17.03 -27.99 -4.85
N SER A 394 -18.18 -27.60 -5.39
CA SER A 394 -18.66 -28.11 -6.67
C SER A 394 -17.96 -27.51 -7.90
N ASN A 395 -17.24 -26.40 -7.75
CA ASN A 395 -16.53 -25.75 -8.83
C ASN A 395 -15.13 -26.33 -8.92
N GLN A 396 -14.92 -27.28 -9.83
CA GLN A 396 -13.70 -28.07 -9.93
C GLN A 396 -12.96 -27.79 -11.24
N TYR A 397 -11.63 -27.85 -11.21
CA TYR A 397 -10.77 -27.80 -12.38
C TYR A 397 -10.91 -26.52 -13.22
N TRP A 398 -11.15 -25.39 -12.57
CA TRP A 398 -10.99 -24.09 -13.22
C TRP A 398 -9.52 -23.87 -13.50
N THR A 399 -9.17 -23.38 -14.69
CA THR A 399 -7.77 -23.26 -15.08
C THR A 399 -7.46 -21.94 -15.76
N PHE A 400 -6.24 -21.46 -15.53
CA PHE A 400 -5.61 -20.43 -16.34
C PHE A 400 -4.14 -20.79 -16.60
N ASN A 401 -3.55 -20.18 -17.61
CA ASN A 401 -2.15 -20.44 -17.98
C ASN A 401 -1.22 -19.35 -17.42
N ALA A 402 -0.02 -19.76 -17.04
CA ALA A 402 1.11 -18.88 -16.76
C ALA A 402 2.29 -19.34 -17.64
N ASP A 403 2.85 -18.43 -18.45
CA ASP A 403 3.79 -18.79 -19.53
C ASP A 403 5.26 -18.88 -19.08
N GLY A 404 5.54 -18.47 -17.84
CA GLY A 404 6.86 -18.42 -17.23
C GLY A 404 7.73 -17.24 -17.64
N LYS A 405 7.16 -16.26 -18.34
CA LYS A 405 7.79 -14.97 -18.66
C LYS A 405 7.06 -13.81 -18.00
N THR A 406 5.74 -13.93 -17.90
CA THR A 406 4.87 -12.95 -17.27
C THR A 406 3.94 -13.65 -16.29
N PRO A 407 3.41 -12.91 -15.29
CA PRO A 407 2.50 -13.51 -14.34
C PRO A 407 1.19 -13.94 -15.01
N GLY A 408 0.73 -15.13 -14.69
CA GLY A 408 -0.65 -15.58 -15.00
C GLY A 408 -1.61 -15.12 -13.91
N MET A 409 -2.86 -14.85 -14.28
CA MET A 409 -3.91 -14.54 -13.31
C MET A 409 -5.22 -15.24 -13.67
N GLY A 410 -5.99 -15.61 -12.65
CA GLY A 410 -7.31 -16.20 -12.83
C GLY A 410 -8.09 -16.25 -11.53
N MET A 411 -9.30 -16.80 -11.64
CA MET A 411 -10.17 -17.04 -10.48
C MET A 411 -10.99 -18.31 -10.64
N VAL A 412 -11.51 -18.80 -9.52
CA VAL A 412 -12.63 -19.75 -9.48
C VAL A 412 -13.74 -19.15 -8.62
N PRO A 413 -15.00 -19.07 -9.11
CA PRO A 413 -16.10 -18.57 -8.31
C PRO A 413 -16.40 -19.53 -7.15
N PHE A 414 -16.98 -19.01 -6.06
CA PHE A 414 -17.51 -19.83 -4.98
C PHE A 414 -18.60 -20.78 -5.52
N PRO A 415 -18.77 -21.97 -4.92
CA PRO A 415 -19.85 -22.86 -5.30
C PRO A 415 -21.21 -22.20 -4.97
N PRO A 416 -22.29 -22.52 -5.71
CA PRO A 416 -23.62 -21.97 -5.43
C PRO A 416 -24.12 -22.24 -4.00
N PHE A 417 -23.60 -23.29 -3.36
CA PHE A 417 -23.89 -23.63 -1.97
C PHE A 417 -22.59 -23.75 -1.16
N VAL A 418 -22.49 -22.91 -0.13
CA VAL A 418 -21.44 -22.97 0.89
C VAL A 418 -22.08 -23.33 2.24
N SER A 419 -21.67 -24.47 2.81
CA SER A 419 -22.18 -24.91 4.11
C SER A 419 -21.51 -24.20 5.29
N ASN A 420 -22.11 -24.31 6.46
CA ASN A 420 -21.54 -23.82 7.73
C ASN A 420 -20.29 -24.61 8.18
N TYR A 421 -20.06 -25.83 7.68
CA TYR A 421 -18.83 -26.60 7.92
C TYR A 421 -17.64 -26.11 7.06
N GLY A 422 -17.95 -25.29 6.05
CA GLY A 422 -17.02 -24.66 5.14
C GLY A 422 -16.32 -25.59 4.13
N VAL A 423 -15.67 -24.98 3.15
CA VAL A 423 -14.89 -25.65 2.10
C VAL A 423 -13.56 -24.92 1.91
N ALA A 424 -12.46 -25.68 1.82
CA ALA A 424 -11.16 -25.11 1.52
C ALA A 424 -10.95 -25.06 0.00
N PRO A 425 -10.45 -23.94 -0.56
CA PRO A 425 -10.03 -23.92 -1.94
C PRO A 425 -8.76 -24.76 -2.12
N GLU A 426 -8.62 -25.36 -3.29
CA GLU A 426 -7.47 -26.17 -3.67
C GLU A 426 -6.84 -25.55 -4.92
N ILE A 427 -5.52 -25.37 -4.89
CA ILE A 427 -4.75 -24.77 -5.99
C ILE A 427 -3.60 -25.72 -6.33
N SER A 428 -3.41 -25.98 -7.62
CA SER A 428 -2.34 -26.83 -8.12
C SER A 428 -1.62 -26.22 -9.31
N ILE A 429 -0.29 -26.36 -9.33
CA ILE A 429 0.55 -26.01 -10.47
C ILE A 429 0.72 -27.27 -11.32
N MET A 430 0.20 -27.26 -12.54
CA MET A 430 0.27 -28.37 -13.48
C MET A 430 1.27 -28.09 -14.59
N ARG A 431 2.17 -29.04 -14.86
CA ARG A 431 3.14 -28.94 -15.95
C ARG A 431 3.23 -30.26 -16.68
N GLN A 432 3.05 -30.23 -18.00
CA GLN A 432 3.11 -31.43 -18.86
C GLN A 432 2.22 -32.57 -18.34
N GLY A 433 1.02 -32.25 -17.84
CA GLY A 433 0.06 -33.23 -17.31
C GLY A 433 0.38 -33.78 -15.91
N LYS A 434 1.41 -33.26 -15.21
CA LYS A 434 1.75 -33.66 -13.85
C LYS A 434 1.54 -32.50 -12.87
N VAL A 435 1.14 -32.83 -11.63
CA VAL A 435 1.11 -31.89 -10.51
C VAL A 435 2.56 -31.63 -10.08
N VAL A 436 2.98 -30.36 -10.13
CA VAL A 436 4.30 -29.90 -9.65
C VAL A 436 4.20 -29.47 -8.19
N ALA A 437 3.15 -28.75 -7.84
CA ALA A 437 2.85 -28.31 -6.50
C ALA A 437 1.34 -28.27 -6.30
N THR A 438 0.90 -28.42 -5.05
CA THR A 438 -0.50 -28.31 -4.68
C THR A 438 -0.61 -27.82 -3.25
N GLY A 439 -1.69 -27.13 -2.94
CA GLY A 439 -2.06 -26.88 -1.55
C GLY A 439 -3.50 -26.41 -1.43
N LYS A 440 -3.90 -26.21 -0.17
CA LYS A 440 -5.25 -25.82 0.20
C LYS A 440 -5.21 -24.51 0.95
N GLY A 441 -6.27 -23.73 0.81
CA GLY A 441 -6.50 -22.55 1.62
C GLY A 441 -6.55 -22.89 3.11
N GLN A 442 -5.85 -22.10 3.92
CA GLN A 442 -5.70 -22.34 5.36
C GLN A 442 -7.01 -22.11 6.12
N VAL A 443 -7.85 -21.20 5.63
CA VAL A 443 -9.16 -20.90 6.21
C VAL A 443 -10.26 -21.38 5.28
N LYS A 444 -11.21 -22.16 5.79
CA LYS A 444 -12.35 -22.61 4.99
C LYS A 444 -13.30 -21.45 4.72
N ILE A 445 -13.84 -21.41 3.51
CA ILE A 445 -14.94 -20.51 3.15
C ILE A 445 -16.23 -21.12 3.70
N SER A 446 -16.95 -20.38 4.54
CA SER A 446 -18.09 -20.89 5.31
C SER A 446 -19.21 -19.87 5.42
N THR A 447 -20.44 -20.33 5.64
CA THR A 447 -21.58 -19.49 6.06
C THR A 447 -21.72 -19.38 7.58
N ALA A 448 -20.90 -20.09 8.36
CA ALA A 448 -20.77 -19.85 9.79
C ALA A 448 -19.99 -18.55 9.99
N CYS A 449 -20.66 -17.48 10.41
CA CYS A 449 -20.08 -16.14 10.46
C CYS A 449 -20.36 -15.46 11.80
N ASP A 450 -19.31 -15.37 12.62
CA ASP A 450 -19.39 -14.65 13.89
C ASP A 450 -19.28 -13.13 13.67
N TRP A 451 -18.50 -12.70 12.67
CA TRP A 451 -18.26 -11.29 12.34
C TRP A 451 -18.24 -11.06 10.83
N GLN A 452 -18.95 -10.03 10.35
CA GLN A 452 -18.94 -9.67 8.93
C GLN A 452 -17.52 -9.34 8.49
N ASN A 453 -16.98 -10.07 7.51
CA ASN A 453 -15.57 -9.95 7.17
C ASN A 453 -15.32 -9.89 5.65
N PHE A 454 -14.83 -8.74 5.18
CA PHE A 454 -14.30 -8.56 3.82
C PHE A 454 -12.78 -8.39 3.80
N ASN A 455 -12.09 -8.57 4.93
CA ASN A 455 -10.66 -8.72 5.02
C ASN A 455 -10.29 -10.13 4.51
N PRO A 456 -9.53 -10.24 3.40
CA PRO A 456 -9.28 -11.53 2.80
C PRO A 456 -8.23 -12.32 3.59
N VAL A 457 -8.16 -13.61 3.31
CA VAL A 457 -6.96 -14.40 3.63
C VAL A 457 -6.13 -14.51 2.36
N VAL A 458 -4.83 -14.44 2.49
CA VAL A 458 -3.88 -14.58 1.39
C VAL A 458 -2.98 -15.77 1.69
N GLY A 459 -2.83 -16.66 0.72
CA GLY A 459 -1.99 -17.84 0.83
C GLY A 459 -1.00 -17.96 -0.31
N LEU A 460 -0.05 -18.86 -0.11
CA LEU A 460 1.02 -19.16 -1.04
C LEU A 460 1.10 -20.67 -1.28
N ILE A 461 1.20 -21.06 -2.55
CA ILE A 461 1.64 -22.39 -2.97
C ILE A 461 3.02 -22.26 -3.57
N GLU A 462 3.98 -23.05 -3.08
CA GLU A 462 5.34 -23.11 -3.62
C GLU A 462 5.64 -24.49 -4.18
N GLY A 463 6.29 -24.52 -5.34
CA GLY A 463 6.80 -25.72 -5.99
C GLY A 463 8.31 -25.65 -6.15
N SER A 464 8.99 -26.78 -5.86
CA SER A 464 10.43 -26.96 -6.08
C SER A 464 10.82 -27.03 -7.54
#